data_AF-W2EMS9-F1
#
_entry.id   AF-W2EMS9-F1
#
_cell.length_a   1.000
_cell.length_b   1.000
_cell.length_c   1.000
_cell.angle_alpha   90.00
_cell.angle_beta   90.00
_cell.angle_gamma   90.00
#
_symmetry.space_group_name_H-M   'P 1'
#
loop_
_entity.id
_entity.type
_entity.pdbx_description
1 polymer ?
#
loop_
_entity_poly.entity_id
_entity_poly.type
_entity_poly.pdbx_seq_one_letter_code
_entity_poly.pdbx_strand_id
1 'polypeptide(L)'
;MITCLGPLALTGCTGSDGPPSLPPAGVYDHDAAGENSQAGPAPTDGVAGALTRPLREAGWFCAQVRANADGRALWCRIGRRDETDAVSPQVAQFLLDHDDRLAWGWFPPSQANQKDDQVAAAAAPALTAIWPGAGDRVRQEVGDFDRDLETRTTRRGDDIPRAAWRDAHADYSYDGHNGLVVTAQDTSVRRWPFGSEHYATAMSSAVDDLLAGGYDCFYPPQQSCDRPQSNGYFRVALRGDQIVSAQFGIGSRIESGRQRHPLSEEFPHGLTFLTEAVRRPVTERIEQSRRSGTGFAGIVAGTVVIIDARRGIAGGDDLVAYFDIQIGVPLAAT
;
A
#
# COMPACT_ATOMS: atom_id res chain seq x y z
N MET A 1 37.99 54.51 6.44
CA MET A 1 37.98 53.60 5.28
C MET A 1 37.32 52.32 5.78
N ILE A 2 36.00 52.18 5.58
CA ILE A 2 35.20 51.05 6.08
C ILE A 2 34.89 50.16 4.88
N THR A 3 35.49 48.98 4.85
CA THR A 3 35.30 47.96 3.83
C THR A 3 33.98 47.25 4.13
N CYS A 4 32.93 47.54 3.35
CA CYS A 4 31.69 46.78 3.38
C CYS A 4 31.89 45.48 2.60
N LEU A 5 31.93 44.35 3.31
CA LEU A 5 31.75 43.02 2.74
C LEU A 5 30.35 42.94 2.14
N GLY A 6 30.28 42.68 0.83
CA GLY A 6 29.03 42.48 0.11
C GLY A 6 28.34 41.18 0.53
N PRO A 7 27.00 41.14 0.49
CA PRO A 7 26.24 39.95 0.84
C PRO A 7 26.44 38.86 -0.23
N LEU A 8 26.80 37.67 0.25
CA LEU A 8 26.73 36.42 -0.52
C LEU A 8 25.26 36.17 -0.91
N ALA A 9 24.99 36.13 -2.21
CA ALA A 9 23.71 35.72 -2.75
C ALA A 9 23.54 34.21 -2.53
N LEU A 10 22.67 33.83 -1.59
CA LEU A 10 22.13 32.49 -1.50
C LEU A 10 21.31 32.23 -2.77
N THR A 11 21.72 31.25 -3.58
CA THR A 11 20.95 30.78 -4.73
C THR A 11 19.59 30.29 -4.23
N GLY A 12 18.56 31.07 -4.52
CA GLY A 12 17.19 30.83 -4.09
C GLY A 12 16.67 29.50 -4.59
N CYS A 13 16.11 28.73 -3.66
CA CYS A 13 15.15 27.67 -3.94
C CYS A 13 14.01 28.27 -4.77
N THR A 14 13.91 27.90 -6.04
CA THR A 14 12.68 28.10 -6.80
C THR A 14 11.61 27.22 -6.16
N GLY A 15 10.64 27.83 -5.48
CA GLY A 15 9.42 27.13 -5.07
C GLY A 15 8.77 26.52 -6.30
N SER A 16 8.51 25.21 -6.26
CA SER A 16 7.85 24.51 -7.36
C SER A 16 6.43 25.06 -7.53
N ASP A 17 6.07 25.42 -8.76
CA ASP A 17 4.71 25.78 -9.15
C ASP A 17 3.80 24.54 -9.02
N GLY A 18 3.18 24.40 -7.84
CA GLY A 18 2.20 23.36 -7.52
C GLY A 18 2.80 22.01 -7.07
N PRO A 19 2.10 21.28 -6.17
CA PRO A 19 2.53 19.95 -5.77
C PRO A 19 2.34 18.93 -6.91
N PRO A 20 3.23 17.94 -7.07
CA PRO A 20 2.94 16.77 -7.90
C PRO A 20 1.63 16.08 -7.48
N SER A 21 0.77 15.78 -8.45
CA SER A 21 -0.52 15.11 -8.22
C SER A 21 -0.33 13.61 -7.92
N LEU A 22 -1.09 13.11 -6.94
CA LEU A 22 -1.25 11.68 -6.70
C LEU A 22 -2.20 11.04 -7.72
N PRO A 23 -1.78 9.92 -8.30
CA PRO A 23 -0.76 9.93 -9.35
C PRO A 23 -1.08 10.93 -10.48
N PRO A 24 -0.16 11.22 -11.41
CA PRO A 24 -0.47 12.09 -12.55
C PRO A 24 -1.71 11.60 -13.32
N ALA A 25 -2.52 12.54 -13.80
CA ALA A 25 -3.76 12.22 -14.49
C ALA A 25 -3.48 11.34 -15.72
N GLY A 26 -4.24 10.24 -15.86
CA GLY A 26 -4.19 9.36 -17.02
C GLY A 26 -2.99 8.42 -17.12
N VAL A 27 -2.18 8.26 -16.06
CA VAL A 27 -1.05 7.30 -16.09
C VAL A 27 -1.47 5.83 -16.32
N TYR A 28 -2.71 5.50 -15.98
CA TYR A 28 -3.34 4.19 -16.21
C TYR A 28 -4.28 4.18 -17.43
N ASP A 29 -4.40 5.30 -18.16
CA ASP A 29 -5.29 5.42 -19.33
C ASP A 29 -4.59 4.90 -20.59
N HIS A 30 -4.37 3.58 -20.61
CA HIS A 30 -3.85 2.85 -21.76
C HIS A 30 -4.41 1.43 -21.78
N ASP A 31 -4.30 0.76 -22.93
CA ASP A 31 -4.64 -0.66 -23.05
C ASP A 31 -3.71 -1.53 -22.20
N ALA A 32 -4.21 -2.68 -21.72
CA ALA A 32 -3.46 -3.65 -20.92
C ALA A 32 -2.38 -4.44 -21.71
N ALA A 33 -1.89 -3.88 -22.83
CA ALA A 33 -0.99 -4.55 -23.74
C ALA A 33 0.40 -4.77 -23.12
N GLY A 34 0.75 -6.03 -22.89
CA GLY A 34 2.04 -6.42 -22.31
C GLY A 34 2.11 -6.25 -20.79
N GLU A 35 0.97 -6.14 -20.12
CA GLU A 35 0.89 -6.15 -18.66
C GLU A 35 1.24 -7.54 -18.11
N ASN A 36 2.08 -7.57 -17.09
CA ASN A 36 2.35 -8.73 -16.26
C ASN A 36 1.95 -8.40 -14.83
N SER A 37 0.84 -8.99 -14.39
CA SER A 37 0.31 -8.83 -13.04
C SER A 37 0.70 -9.97 -12.09
N GLN A 38 1.63 -10.84 -12.50
CA GLN A 38 2.15 -11.90 -11.65
C GLN A 38 3.19 -11.31 -10.69
N ALA A 39 2.85 -11.27 -9.41
CA ALA A 39 3.75 -10.77 -8.38
C ALA A 39 4.96 -11.70 -8.18
N GLY A 40 6.12 -11.10 -8.00
CA GLY A 40 7.39 -11.76 -7.68
C GLY A 40 8.11 -11.07 -6.52
N PRO A 41 9.11 -11.73 -5.90
CA PRO A 41 9.95 -11.09 -4.89
C PRO A 41 10.53 -9.77 -5.42
N ALA A 42 10.63 -8.74 -4.58
CA ALA A 42 11.29 -7.51 -4.98
C ALA A 42 12.77 -7.80 -5.36
N PRO A 43 13.28 -7.19 -6.45
CA PRO A 43 14.69 -7.35 -6.84
C PRO A 43 15.67 -7.10 -5.69
N THR A 44 16.83 -7.75 -5.75
CA THR A 44 17.87 -7.65 -4.71
C THR A 44 19.02 -6.71 -5.11
N ASP A 45 19.16 -6.49 -6.40
CA ASP A 45 20.16 -5.68 -7.09
C ASP A 45 19.52 -4.43 -7.72
N GLY A 46 20.37 -3.56 -8.29
CA GLY A 46 19.94 -2.31 -8.89
C GLY A 46 19.33 -1.29 -7.91
N VAL A 47 18.64 -0.29 -8.46
CA VAL A 47 17.90 0.73 -7.71
C VAL A 47 16.71 0.08 -7.01
N ALA A 48 15.99 -0.85 -7.64
CA ALA A 48 14.90 -1.58 -6.99
C ALA A 48 15.37 -2.30 -5.72
N GLY A 49 16.51 -2.97 -5.79
CA GLY A 49 17.14 -3.61 -4.64
C GLY A 49 17.63 -2.60 -3.60
N ALA A 50 18.23 -1.49 -4.03
CA ALA A 50 18.69 -0.43 -3.13
C ALA A 50 17.54 0.25 -2.36
N LEU A 51 16.44 0.60 -3.03
CA LEU A 51 15.24 1.18 -2.44
C LEU A 51 14.60 0.27 -1.40
N THR A 52 14.44 -1.01 -1.75
CA THR A 52 13.67 -1.96 -0.91
C THR A 52 14.51 -2.61 0.19
N ARG A 53 15.84 -2.62 0.08
CA ARG A 53 16.72 -3.25 1.09
C ARG A 53 16.56 -2.67 2.49
N PRO A 54 16.63 -1.34 2.72
CA PRO A 54 16.44 -0.78 4.05
C PRO A 54 15.06 -1.08 4.63
N LEU A 55 14.01 -1.11 3.78
CA LEU A 55 12.66 -1.50 4.20
C LEU A 55 12.61 -2.97 4.62
N ARG A 56 13.18 -3.88 3.82
CA ARG A 56 13.24 -5.31 4.15
C ARG A 56 14.03 -5.56 5.43
N GLU A 57 15.15 -4.87 5.63
CA GLU A 57 15.95 -4.93 6.86
C GLU A 57 15.16 -4.45 8.08
N ALA A 58 14.28 -3.46 7.90
CA ALA A 58 13.33 -3.01 8.91
C ALA A 58 12.09 -3.92 9.07
N GLY A 59 12.06 -5.09 8.42
CA GLY A 59 10.99 -6.09 8.56
C GLY A 59 9.79 -5.89 7.61
N TRP A 60 9.91 -5.04 6.60
CA TRP A 60 8.85 -4.87 5.60
C TRP A 60 8.82 -6.04 4.64
N PHE A 61 7.62 -6.48 4.27
CA PHE A 61 7.42 -7.34 3.11
C PHE A 61 7.44 -6.48 1.85
N CYS A 62 8.24 -6.83 0.84
CA CYS A 62 8.33 -6.12 -0.44
C CYS A 62 8.19 -7.08 -1.63
N ALA A 63 7.43 -6.67 -2.64
CA ALA A 63 7.21 -7.43 -3.86
C ALA A 63 7.25 -6.52 -5.09
N GLN A 64 7.67 -7.08 -6.23
CA GLN A 64 7.32 -6.53 -7.54
C GLN A 64 5.91 -7.04 -7.86
N VAL A 65 4.95 -6.13 -8.00
CA VAL A 65 3.53 -6.51 -8.09
C VAL A 65 3.02 -6.51 -9.52
N ARG A 66 3.58 -5.63 -10.36
CA ARG A 66 3.19 -5.46 -11.76
C ARG A 66 4.39 -4.99 -12.57
N ALA A 67 4.38 -5.31 -13.87
CA ALA A 67 5.34 -4.78 -14.83
C ALA A 67 4.73 -4.73 -16.22
N ASN A 68 5.26 -3.87 -17.07
CA ASN A 68 5.03 -3.87 -18.51
C ASN A 68 6.33 -3.47 -19.22
N ALA A 69 6.26 -3.12 -20.51
CA ALA A 69 7.43 -2.72 -21.28
C ALA A 69 8.05 -1.37 -20.83
N ASP A 70 7.28 -0.49 -20.19
CA ASP A 70 7.71 0.86 -19.84
C ASP A 70 8.27 0.92 -18.39
N GLY A 71 7.86 0.01 -17.51
CA GLY A 71 8.32 0.00 -16.12
C GLY A 71 7.79 -1.13 -15.25
N ARG A 72 8.10 -1.05 -13.96
CA ARG A 72 7.68 -2.01 -12.92
C ARG A 72 7.23 -1.31 -11.65
N ALA A 73 6.17 -1.83 -11.04
CA ALA A 73 5.65 -1.37 -9.76
C ALA A 73 6.15 -2.27 -8.64
N LEU A 74 6.76 -1.67 -7.62
CA LEU A 74 7.10 -2.30 -6.36
C LEU A 74 6.14 -1.85 -5.27
N TRP A 75 5.80 -2.76 -4.38
CA TRP A 75 4.97 -2.48 -3.23
C TRP A 75 5.59 -3.11 -1.99
N CYS A 76 5.72 -2.31 -0.94
CA CYS A 76 6.20 -2.72 0.36
C CYS A 76 5.15 -2.46 1.41
N ARG A 77 5.07 -3.33 2.41
CA ARG A 77 4.14 -3.20 3.54
C ARG A 77 4.70 -3.78 4.82
N ILE A 78 4.45 -3.09 5.91
CA ILE A 78 4.66 -3.58 7.27
C ILE A 78 3.34 -3.46 8.06
N GLY A 79 3.04 -4.46 8.88
CA GLY A 79 1.93 -4.39 9.84
C GLY A 79 2.49 -4.26 11.24
N ARG A 80 2.29 -3.10 11.88
CA ARG A 80 2.69 -2.88 13.28
C ARG A 80 1.53 -3.21 14.20
N ARG A 81 1.79 -3.90 15.30
CA ARG A 81 0.76 -4.24 16.30
C ARG A 81 0.78 -3.20 17.41
N ASP A 82 -0.41 -2.77 17.84
CA ASP A 82 -0.57 -1.95 19.04
C ASP A 82 -0.81 -2.81 20.30
N GLU A 83 -1.02 -2.16 21.43
CA GLU A 83 -1.27 -2.81 22.73
C GLU A 83 -2.55 -3.66 22.75
N THR A 84 -3.47 -3.44 21.82
CA THR A 84 -4.73 -4.18 21.67
C THR A 84 -4.63 -5.34 20.66
N ASP A 85 -3.42 -5.64 20.19
CA ASP A 85 -3.14 -6.59 19.10
C ASP A 85 -3.76 -6.18 17.74
N ALA A 86 -4.21 -4.92 17.61
CA ALA A 86 -4.67 -4.40 16.33
C ALA A 86 -3.48 -4.11 15.42
N VAL A 87 -3.62 -4.45 14.13
CA VAL A 87 -2.57 -4.22 13.14
C VAL A 87 -2.82 -2.89 12.44
N SER A 88 -1.85 -1.97 12.55
CA SER A 88 -1.77 -0.76 11.76
C SER A 88 -0.82 -0.99 10.57
N PRO A 89 -1.34 -1.06 9.33
CA PRO A 89 -0.51 -1.20 8.16
C PRO A 89 0.15 0.14 7.81
N GLN A 90 1.40 0.06 7.36
CA GLN A 90 2.06 1.12 6.60
C GLN A 90 2.53 0.54 5.26
N VAL A 91 2.36 1.30 4.18
CA VAL A 91 2.75 0.89 2.83
C VAL A 91 3.74 1.88 2.22
N ALA A 92 4.51 1.40 1.24
CA ALA A 92 5.32 2.22 0.37
C ALA A 92 5.19 1.67 -1.05
N GLN A 93 5.01 2.55 -2.03
CA GLN A 93 4.87 2.18 -3.44
C GLN A 93 5.96 2.85 -4.26
N PHE A 94 6.52 2.13 -5.23
CA PHE A 94 7.52 2.66 -6.13
C PHE A 94 7.21 2.26 -7.56
N LEU A 95 7.48 3.17 -8.48
CA LEU A 95 7.49 2.90 -9.90
C LEU A 95 8.90 3.15 -10.44
N LEU A 96 9.45 2.13 -11.06
CA LEU A 96 10.71 2.22 -11.77
C LEU A 96 10.45 2.11 -13.27
N ASP A 97 11.26 2.78 -14.06
CA ASP A 97 11.24 2.62 -15.51
C ASP A 97 11.89 1.30 -15.94
N HIS A 98 11.95 1.09 -17.26
CA HIS A 98 12.58 -0.09 -17.86
C HIS A 98 14.07 -0.25 -17.54
N ASP A 99 14.78 0.83 -17.23
CA ASP A 99 16.23 0.88 -16.92
C ASP A 99 16.51 0.77 -15.42
N ASP A 100 15.50 0.40 -14.62
CA ASP A 100 15.59 0.32 -13.16
C ASP A 100 15.96 1.67 -12.54
N ARG A 101 15.39 2.77 -13.01
CA ARG A 101 15.50 4.09 -12.39
C ARG A 101 14.19 4.46 -11.71
N LEU A 102 14.27 5.05 -10.51
CA LEU A 102 13.08 5.55 -9.83
C LEU A 102 12.42 6.65 -10.68
N ALA A 103 11.15 6.47 -11.02
CA ALA A 103 10.32 7.47 -11.68
C ALA A 103 9.37 8.14 -10.69
N TRP A 104 8.80 7.34 -9.78
CA TRP A 104 7.83 7.83 -8.80
C TRP A 104 7.85 6.97 -7.53
N GLY A 105 7.58 7.59 -6.38
CA GLY A 105 7.47 6.92 -5.10
C GLY A 105 6.41 7.55 -4.20
N TRP A 106 5.81 6.75 -3.33
CA TRP A 106 4.79 7.21 -2.40
C TRP A 106 4.84 6.47 -1.07
N PHE A 107 4.82 7.26 0.00
CA PHE A 107 4.80 6.83 1.39
C PHE A 107 3.60 7.47 2.08
N PRO A 108 2.40 6.85 2.00
CA PRO A 108 1.23 7.36 2.68
C PRO A 108 1.39 7.37 4.20
N PRO A 109 0.60 8.21 4.90
CA PRO A 109 0.58 8.20 6.35
C PRO A 109 0.07 6.86 6.85
N SER A 110 0.52 6.45 8.03
CA SER A 110 -0.02 5.26 8.68
C SER A 110 -1.44 5.53 9.18
N GLN A 111 -2.31 4.51 9.16
CA GLN A 111 -3.71 4.67 9.59
C GLN A 111 -3.86 4.82 11.12
N ALA A 112 -2.85 4.48 11.92
CA ALA A 112 -2.87 4.64 13.37
C ALA A 112 -2.10 5.90 13.78
N ASN A 113 -2.79 6.81 14.47
CA ASN A 113 -2.28 8.00 15.18
C ASN A 113 -1.16 8.78 14.46
N GLN A 114 -1.50 9.99 14.01
CA GLN A 114 -0.67 10.98 13.30
C GLN A 114 0.59 11.48 14.04
N LYS A 115 1.03 10.83 15.13
CA LYS A 115 2.07 11.35 16.03
C LYS A 115 3.47 10.78 15.81
N ASP A 116 3.63 9.76 14.98
CA ASP A 116 4.95 9.19 14.70
C ASP A 116 5.38 9.50 13.26
N ASP A 117 6.63 9.95 13.11
CA ASP A 117 7.37 10.24 11.87
C ASP A 117 7.57 8.99 10.96
N GLN A 118 6.58 8.09 10.89
CA GLN A 118 6.66 6.80 10.20
C GLN A 118 6.93 6.97 8.71
N VAL A 119 6.40 8.05 8.10
CA VAL A 119 6.67 8.40 6.70
C VAL A 119 8.16 8.67 6.52
N ALA A 120 8.74 9.57 7.31
CA ALA A 120 10.16 9.89 7.23
C ALA A 120 11.04 8.68 7.60
N ALA A 121 10.64 7.87 8.58
CA ALA A 121 11.36 6.67 8.99
C ALA A 121 11.44 5.61 7.88
N ALA A 122 10.41 5.50 7.03
CA ALA A 122 10.41 4.61 5.87
C ALA A 122 11.12 5.25 4.66
N ALA A 123 10.81 6.51 4.36
CA ALA A 123 11.28 7.19 3.16
C ALA A 123 12.76 7.55 3.20
N ALA A 124 13.24 8.08 4.33
CA ALA A 124 14.62 8.57 4.43
C ALA A 124 15.68 7.50 4.14
N PRO A 125 15.66 6.30 4.77
CA PRO A 125 16.67 5.28 4.45
C PRO A 125 16.51 4.73 3.03
N ALA A 126 15.28 4.57 2.52
CA ALA A 126 15.03 4.09 1.16
C ALA A 126 15.58 5.07 0.10
N LEU A 127 15.35 6.37 0.26
CA LEU A 127 15.82 7.40 -0.67
C LEU A 127 17.32 7.66 -0.55
N THR A 128 17.89 7.66 0.66
CA THR A 128 19.35 7.75 0.85
C THR A 128 20.10 6.62 0.15
N ALA A 129 19.48 5.43 0.03
CA ALA A 129 20.10 4.29 -0.64
C ALA A 129 20.31 4.49 -2.15
N ILE A 130 19.58 5.42 -2.78
CA ILE A 130 19.73 5.74 -4.21
C ILE A 130 20.25 7.17 -4.46
N TRP A 131 19.98 8.10 -3.54
CA TRP A 131 20.36 9.51 -3.63
C TRP A 131 20.98 9.97 -2.31
N PRO A 132 22.32 10.06 -2.22
CA PRO A 132 23.01 10.49 -1.01
C PRO A 132 22.50 11.86 -0.51
N GLY A 133 22.15 11.94 0.78
CA GLY A 133 21.66 13.16 1.41
C GLY A 133 20.14 13.41 1.27
N ALA A 134 19.45 12.71 0.37
CA ALA A 134 18.00 12.88 0.19
C ALA A 134 17.22 12.55 1.48
N GLY A 135 17.62 11.50 2.20
CA GLY A 135 16.94 11.13 3.44
C GLY A 135 17.11 12.12 4.59
N ASP A 136 18.24 12.82 4.68
CA ASP A 136 18.43 13.84 5.72
C ASP A 136 17.49 15.03 5.48
N ARG A 137 17.36 15.43 4.21
CA ARG A 137 16.40 16.47 3.81
C ARG A 137 14.96 16.03 4.04
N VAL A 138 14.59 14.79 3.70
CA VAL A 138 13.24 14.26 3.98
C VAL A 138 12.91 14.33 5.46
N ARG A 139 13.82 13.93 6.36
CA ARG A 139 13.58 14.02 7.81
C ARG A 139 13.41 15.46 8.26
N GLN A 140 14.23 16.38 7.74
CA GLN A 140 14.13 17.80 8.08
C GLN A 140 12.79 18.39 7.65
N GLU A 141 12.41 18.24 6.37
CA GLU A 141 11.22 18.88 5.80
C GLU A 141 9.92 18.28 6.39
N VAL A 142 9.87 16.96 6.62
CA VAL A 142 8.73 16.30 7.30
C VAL A 142 8.65 16.75 8.77
N GLY A 143 9.76 16.74 9.50
CA GLY A 143 9.77 17.15 10.91
C GLY A 143 9.48 18.64 11.12
N ASP A 144 9.88 19.50 10.18
CA ASP A 144 9.53 20.93 10.19
C ASP A 144 8.04 21.12 9.88
N PHE A 145 7.48 20.35 8.94
CA PHE A 145 6.04 20.34 8.65
C PHE A 145 5.20 19.93 9.87
N ASP A 146 5.55 18.82 10.53
CA ASP A 146 4.79 18.31 11.67
C ASP A 146 4.83 19.28 12.86
N ARG A 147 5.99 19.90 13.12
CA ARG A 147 6.15 20.98 14.13
C ARG A 147 5.30 22.21 13.79
N ASP A 148 5.28 22.60 12.53
CA ASP A 148 4.46 23.70 12.03
C ASP A 148 2.96 23.42 12.15
N LEU A 149 2.54 22.18 11.90
CA LEU A 149 1.16 21.75 12.03
C LEU A 149 0.71 21.83 13.49
N GLU A 150 1.50 21.32 14.44
CA GLU A 150 1.20 21.40 15.88
C GLU A 150 1.03 22.86 16.34
N THR A 151 1.92 23.75 15.88
CA THR A 151 1.81 25.18 16.21
C THR A 151 0.61 25.83 15.51
N ARG A 152 0.28 25.47 14.27
CA ARG A 152 -0.89 26.00 13.53
C ARG A 152 -2.23 25.48 14.02
N THR A 153 -2.33 24.27 14.57
CA THR A 153 -3.57 23.82 15.23
C THR A 153 -4.01 24.73 16.39
N THR A 154 -3.10 25.56 16.93
CA THR A 154 -3.46 26.62 17.89
C THR A 154 -4.01 27.91 17.25
N ARG A 155 -3.92 28.06 15.93
CA ARG A 155 -4.43 29.18 15.12
C ARG A 155 -5.32 28.67 13.98
N ARG A 156 -6.64 28.67 14.20
CA ARG A 156 -7.68 28.36 13.20
C ARG A 156 -7.39 29.00 11.83
N GLY A 157 -7.07 28.17 10.85
CA GLY A 157 -7.12 28.47 9.42
C GLY A 157 -7.58 27.22 8.69
N ASP A 158 -8.43 27.38 7.66
CA ASP A 158 -9.11 26.29 6.95
C ASP A 158 -8.24 25.64 5.84
N ASP A 159 -7.00 26.10 5.65
CA ASP A 159 -6.07 25.54 4.66
C ASP A 159 -5.34 24.32 5.23
N ILE A 160 -5.46 23.18 4.55
CA ILE A 160 -4.66 21.97 4.84
C ILE A 160 -3.18 22.33 4.61
N PRO A 161 -2.33 22.31 5.64
CA PRO A 161 -0.90 22.60 5.49
C PRO A 161 -0.26 21.62 4.50
N ARG A 162 0.66 22.12 3.67
CA ARG A 162 1.46 21.30 2.75
C ARG A 162 2.91 21.78 2.72
N ALA A 163 3.85 20.85 2.56
CA ALA A 163 5.24 21.15 2.25
C ALA A 163 5.60 20.59 0.87
N ALA A 164 6.35 21.35 0.09
CA ALA A 164 6.89 20.90 -1.18
C ALA A 164 8.30 21.46 -1.36
N TRP A 165 9.20 20.62 -1.84
CA TRP A 165 10.58 21.01 -2.09
C TRP A 165 11.15 20.25 -3.28
N ARG A 166 12.27 20.76 -3.77
CA ARG A 166 12.99 20.21 -4.92
C ARG A 166 14.47 20.08 -4.58
N ASP A 167 15.09 19.01 -5.04
CA ASP A 167 16.55 18.86 -5.08
C ASP A 167 17.03 18.53 -6.50
N ALA A 168 18.25 18.01 -6.66
CA ALA A 168 18.82 17.64 -7.95
C ALA A 168 18.25 16.33 -8.53
N HIS A 169 17.43 15.60 -7.77
CA HIS A 169 16.97 14.25 -8.09
C HIS A 169 15.45 14.20 -8.29
N ALA A 170 14.70 14.91 -7.46
CA ALA A 170 13.25 14.80 -7.43
C ALA A 170 12.55 16.08 -6.97
N ASP A 171 11.26 16.10 -7.30
CA ASP A 171 10.22 16.91 -6.68
C ASP A 171 9.55 16.12 -5.57
N TYR A 172 9.37 16.76 -4.42
CA TYR A 172 8.78 16.16 -3.23
C TYR A 172 7.55 16.95 -2.80
N SER A 173 6.52 16.26 -2.34
CA SER A 173 5.36 16.86 -1.70
C SER A 173 4.96 16.04 -0.48
N TYR A 174 4.68 16.72 0.62
CA TYR A 174 4.24 16.12 1.87
C TYR A 174 3.01 16.86 2.41
N ASP A 175 1.98 16.09 2.78
CA ASP A 175 0.82 16.57 3.51
C ASP A 175 0.22 15.47 4.39
N GLY A 176 -0.59 15.85 5.38
CA GLY A 176 -1.14 14.90 6.37
C GLY A 176 -2.18 13.91 5.81
N HIS A 177 -2.70 14.12 4.60
CA HIS A 177 -3.66 13.21 3.97
C HIS A 177 -2.96 12.19 3.07
N ASN A 178 -2.02 12.68 2.26
CA ASN A 178 -1.36 11.92 1.21
C ASN A 178 -0.02 11.35 1.66
N GLY A 179 0.62 11.90 2.69
CA GLY A 179 1.98 11.51 3.07
C GLY A 179 2.99 12.04 2.06
N LEU A 180 4.12 11.34 1.88
CA LEU A 180 5.21 11.81 1.01
C LEU A 180 5.06 11.25 -0.40
N VAL A 181 5.04 12.14 -1.38
CA VAL A 181 5.11 11.84 -2.82
C VAL A 181 6.47 12.28 -3.35
N VAL A 182 7.10 11.43 -4.14
CA VAL A 182 8.41 11.65 -4.77
C VAL A 182 8.26 11.46 -6.28
N THR A 183 8.61 12.47 -7.07
CA THR A 183 8.63 12.39 -8.53
C THR A 183 10.04 12.70 -9.01
N ALA A 184 10.69 11.74 -9.67
CA ALA A 184 12.06 11.96 -10.16
C ALA A 184 12.06 12.96 -11.33
N GLN A 185 13.08 13.80 -11.42
CA GLN A 185 13.16 14.85 -12.44
C GLN A 185 13.48 14.30 -13.83
N ASP A 186 14.40 13.34 -13.91
CA ASP A 186 14.99 12.87 -15.17
C ASP A 186 14.44 11.51 -15.62
N THR A 187 13.39 11.01 -14.97
CA THR A 187 12.84 9.67 -15.21
C THR A 187 11.32 9.74 -15.28
N SER A 188 10.72 9.10 -16.28
CA SER A 188 9.26 9.00 -16.40
C SER A 188 8.85 7.65 -16.97
N VAL A 189 7.65 7.20 -16.59
CA VAL A 189 7.02 6.00 -17.12
C VAL A 189 5.70 6.42 -17.75
N ARG A 190 5.58 6.20 -19.07
CA ARG A 190 4.41 6.63 -19.84
C ARG A 190 3.16 5.82 -19.51
N ARG A 191 3.32 4.49 -19.36
CA ARG A 191 2.22 3.55 -19.11
C ARG A 191 2.47 2.83 -17.79
N TRP A 192 1.77 3.24 -16.75
CA TRP A 192 1.97 2.64 -15.44
C TRP A 192 1.33 1.25 -15.40
N PRO A 193 2.08 0.20 -15.00
CA PRO A 193 1.52 -1.13 -14.92
C PRO A 193 0.31 -1.19 -13.98
N PHE A 194 -0.84 -1.69 -14.47
CA PHE A 194 -2.10 -1.75 -13.71
C PHE A 194 -2.76 -3.13 -13.73
N GLY A 195 -2.31 -4.06 -14.56
CA GLY A 195 -2.97 -5.35 -14.75
C GLY A 195 -3.20 -6.13 -13.46
N SER A 196 -4.21 -6.99 -13.46
CA SER A 196 -4.55 -7.92 -12.37
C SER A 196 -5.13 -9.26 -12.85
N GLU A 197 -5.13 -9.48 -14.17
CA GLU A 197 -5.78 -10.58 -14.88
C GLU A 197 -5.19 -11.95 -14.50
N HIS A 198 -3.95 -11.99 -14.01
CA HIS A 198 -3.35 -13.22 -13.48
C HIS A 198 -4.14 -13.76 -12.28
N TYR A 199 -4.59 -12.90 -11.38
CA TYR A 199 -5.11 -13.33 -10.07
C TYR A 199 -6.56 -12.97 -9.79
N ALA A 200 -7.12 -11.98 -10.48
CA ALA A 200 -8.49 -11.52 -10.24
C ALA A 200 -9.31 -11.49 -11.53
N THR A 201 -10.60 -11.76 -11.38
CA THR A 201 -11.63 -11.59 -12.41
C THR A 201 -12.24 -10.19 -12.35
N ALA A 202 -13.25 -9.95 -13.18
CA ALA A 202 -14.11 -8.78 -13.09
C ALA A 202 -15.08 -8.87 -11.89
N MET A 203 -15.56 -7.71 -11.42
CA MET A 203 -16.56 -7.61 -10.36
C MET A 203 -17.93 -8.07 -10.86
N SER A 204 -18.28 -7.80 -12.11
CA SER A 204 -19.49 -8.33 -12.76
C SER A 204 -19.58 -9.85 -12.75
N SER A 205 -18.44 -10.55 -12.80
CA SER A 205 -18.38 -12.01 -12.70
C SER A 205 -18.44 -12.55 -11.27
N ALA A 206 -18.12 -11.72 -10.27
CA ALA A 206 -18.03 -12.14 -8.87
C ALA A 206 -19.28 -11.77 -8.04
N VAL A 207 -20.03 -10.74 -8.46
CA VAL A 207 -21.15 -10.19 -7.67
C VAL A 207 -22.24 -11.23 -7.39
N ASP A 208 -22.62 -12.05 -8.37
CA ASP A 208 -23.68 -13.06 -8.18
C ASP A 208 -23.29 -14.11 -7.14
N ASP A 209 -22.01 -14.50 -7.12
CA ASP A 209 -21.47 -15.42 -6.12
C ASP A 209 -21.41 -14.79 -4.72
N LEU A 210 -21.07 -13.49 -4.62
CA LEU A 210 -21.11 -12.77 -3.35
C LEU A 210 -22.55 -12.68 -2.80
N LEU A 211 -23.52 -12.36 -3.66
CA LEU A 211 -24.96 -12.36 -3.33
C LEU A 211 -25.41 -13.75 -2.86
N ALA A 212 -25.00 -14.82 -3.57
CA ALA A 212 -25.28 -16.20 -3.18
C ALA A 212 -24.62 -16.58 -1.84
N GLY A 213 -23.47 -15.99 -1.52
CA GLY A 213 -22.79 -16.08 -0.23
C GLY A 213 -23.45 -15.28 0.91
N GLY A 214 -24.52 -14.53 0.61
CA GLY A 214 -25.29 -13.73 1.57
C GLY A 214 -24.71 -12.34 1.84
N TYR A 215 -23.84 -11.83 0.95
CA TYR A 215 -23.38 -10.44 0.99
C TYR A 215 -24.45 -9.53 0.38
N ASP A 216 -24.59 -8.34 0.95
CA ASP A 216 -25.40 -7.26 0.40
C ASP A 216 -24.53 -6.42 -0.54
N CYS A 217 -24.67 -6.68 -1.84
CA CYS A 217 -23.90 -6.04 -2.91
C CYS A 217 -24.84 -5.39 -3.93
N PHE A 218 -24.70 -4.08 -4.13
CA PHE A 218 -25.38 -3.26 -5.15
C PHE A 218 -24.38 -2.79 -6.20
N TYR A 219 -23.80 -3.74 -6.93
CA TYR A 219 -22.90 -3.47 -8.05
C TYR A 219 -23.68 -3.42 -9.38
N PRO A 220 -23.47 -2.42 -10.25
CA PRO A 220 -22.64 -1.22 -10.06
C PRO A 220 -23.38 -0.08 -9.31
N PRO A 221 -22.67 0.87 -8.64
CA PRO A 221 -21.22 1.08 -8.60
C PRO A 221 -20.55 0.68 -7.26
N GLN A 222 -21.24 -0.08 -6.40
CA GLN A 222 -20.73 -0.35 -5.05
C GLN A 222 -19.42 -1.15 -5.05
N GLN A 223 -18.45 -0.69 -4.26
CA GLN A 223 -17.12 -1.30 -4.09
C GLN A 223 -16.91 -1.94 -2.71
N SER A 224 -17.93 -1.89 -1.86
CA SER A 224 -17.91 -2.47 -0.51
C SER A 224 -19.22 -3.20 -0.27
N CYS A 225 -19.18 -4.51 -0.08
CA CYS A 225 -20.33 -5.31 0.33
C CYS A 225 -20.18 -5.73 1.79
N ASP A 226 -21.28 -5.71 2.53
CA ASP A 226 -21.33 -6.17 3.91
C ASP A 226 -22.13 -7.47 3.99
N ARG A 227 -21.85 -8.32 4.97
CA ARG A 227 -22.62 -9.54 5.22
C ARG A 227 -23.44 -9.36 6.49
N PRO A 228 -24.73 -8.99 6.44
CA PRO A 228 -25.51 -8.60 7.62
C PRO A 228 -25.61 -9.67 8.73
N GLN A 229 -25.44 -10.94 8.37
CA GLN A 229 -25.51 -12.08 9.28
C GLN A 229 -24.21 -12.28 10.09
N SER A 230 -23.13 -11.55 9.78
CA SER A 230 -21.85 -11.62 10.48
C SER A 230 -21.14 -10.25 10.50
N ASN A 231 -19.94 -10.17 11.08
CA ASN A 231 -19.07 -9.00 10.94
C ASN A 231 -18.17 -9.09 9.69
N GLY A 232 -18.64 -9.83 8.67
CA GLY A 232 -17.94 -10.03 7.41
C GLY A 232 -18.16 -8.86 6.46
N TYR A 233 -17.11 -8.45 5.77
CA TYR A 233 -17.15 -7.40 4.74
C TYR A 233 -16.29 -7.84 3.54
N PHE A 234 -16.55 -7.27 2.37
CA PHE A 234 -15.77 -7.44 1.16
C PHE A 234 -15.64 -6.08 0.45
N ARG A 235 -14.42 -5.56 0.33
CA ARG A 235 -14.08 -4.29 -0.30
C ARG A 235 -13.17 -4.54 -1.48
N VAL A 236 -13.33 -3.78 -2.55
CA VAL A 236 -12.53 -3.91 -3.77
C VAL A 236 -12.05 -2.57 -4.28
N ALA A 237 -10.84 -2.55 -4.82
CA ALA A 237 -10.39 -1.48 -5.71
C ALA A 237 -10.57 -1.97 -7.15
N LEU A 238 -11.20 -1.16 -8.00
CA LEU A 238 -11.56 -1.52 -9.38
C LEU A 238 -10.84 -0.62 -10.39
N ARG A 239 -10.49 -1.20 -11.54
CA ARG A 239 -10.15 -0.47 -12.77
C ARG A 239 -11.21 -0.79 -13.83
N GLY A 240 -12.20 0.08 -13.96
CA GLY A 240 -13.43 -0.25 -14.68
C GLY A 240 -14.17 -1.37 -13.96
N ASP A 241 -14.34 -2.52 -14.61
CA ASP A 241 -14.94 -3.72 -14.02
C ASP A 241 -13.89 -4.69 -13.44
N GLN A 242 -12.61 -4.52 -13.79
CA GLN A 242 -11.54 -5.40 -13.35
C GLN A 242 -11.21 -5.17 -11.87
N ILE A 243 -11.19 -6.23 -11.05
CA ILE A 243 -10.75 -6.14 -9.65
C ILE A 243 -9.23 -6.05 -9.59
N VAL A 244 -8.70 -5.00 -8.96
CA VAL A 244 -7.26 -4.78 -8.80
C VAL A 244 -6.78 -5.20 -7.42
N SER A 245 -7.58 -5.01 -6.39
CA SER A 245 -7.34 -5.59 -5.07
C SER A 245 -8.66 -5.86 -4.36
N ALA A 246 -8.67 -6.85 -3.49
CA ALA A 246 -9.80 -7.15 -2.63
C ALA A 246 -9.34 -7.22 -1.19
N GLN A 247 -10.19 -6.75 -0.27
CA GLN A 247 -10.00 -6.83 1.16
C GLN A 247 -11.27 -7.40 1.80
N PHE A 248 -11.14 -8.37 2.70
CA PHE A 248 -12.28 -8.92 3.40
C PHE A 248 -11.92 -9.41 4.79
N GLY A 249 -12.90 -9.35 5.68
CA GLY A 249 -12.78 -9.79 7.05
C GLY A 249 -13.52 -11.09 7.32
N ILE A 250 -12.86 -12.04 7.99
CA ILE A 250 -13.47 -13.30 8.43
C ILE A 250 -13.17 -13.60 9.90
N GLY A 251 -14.15 -14.21 10.57
CA GLY A 251 -13.97 -14.76 11.90
C GLY A 251 -13.43 -16.20 11.86
N SER A 252 -12.79 -16.62 12.93
CA SER A 252 -12.49 -18.01 13.20
C SER A 252 -12.59 -18.27 14.69
N ARG A 253 -13.30 -19.34 15.06
CA ARG A 253 -13.28 -19.89 16.41
C ARG A 253 -12.40 -21.14 16.42
N ILE A 254 -11.39 -21.13 17.27
CA ILE A 254 -10.43 -22.21 17.48
C ILE A 254 -10.68 -22.75 18.89
N GLU A 255 -11.34 -23.89 19.01
CA GLU A 255 -11.65 -24.51 20.31
C GLU A 255 -10.68 -25.67 20.57
N SER A 256 -10.03 -25.71 21.74
CA SER A 256 -9.07 -26.79 22.08
C SER A 256 -8.03 -27.06 20.97
N GLY A 257 -7.54 -26.01 20.31
CA GLY A 257 -6.58 -26.10 19.20
C GLY A 257 -7.13 -26.61 17.87
N ARG A 258 -8.46 -26.70 17.69
CA ARG A 258 -9.10 -27.12 16.45
C ARG A 258 -10.01 -26.03 15.89
N GLN A 259 -9.84 -25.72 14.60
CA GLN A 259 -10.76 -24.87 13.85
C GLN A 259 -12.10 -25.58 13.66
N ARG A 260 -13.20 -24.86 13.91
CA ARG A 260 -14.55 -25.46 13.90
C ARG A 260 -15.19 -25.53 12.51
N HIS A 261 -14.96 -24.52 11.66
CA HIS A 261 -15.64 -24.35 10.38
C HIS A 261 -14.66 -24.04 9.23
N PRO A 262 -14.80 -24.67 8.05
CA PRO A 262 -14.02 -24.34 6.85
C PRO A 262 -14.33 -22.94 6.33
N LEU A 263 -13.49 -22.41 5.44
CA LEU A 263 -13.60 -21.06 4.89
C LEU A 263 -14.89 -20.90 4.10
N SER A 264 -15.36 -21.97 3.46
CA SER A 264 -16.62 -21.97 2.73
C SER A 264 -17.86 -21.70 3.59
N GLU A 265 -17.76 -21.82 4.92
CA GLU A 265 -18.87 -21.48 5.84
C GLU A 265 -18.76 -20.02 6.32
N GLU A 266 -17.54 -19.50 6.51
CA GLU A 266 -17.30 -18.12 6.94
C GLU A 266 -17.37 -17.11 5.79
N PHE A 267 -16.87 -17.52 4.61
CA PHE A 267 -16.87 -16.74 3.37
C PHE A 267 -17.36 -17.61 2.19
N PRO A 268 -18.65 -17.99 2.20
CA PRO A 268 -19.22 -18.83 1.15
C PRO A 268 -19.12 -18.13 -0.19
N HIS A 269 -18.59 -18.82 -1.20
CA HIS A 269 -18.39 -18.31 -2.58
C HIS A 269 -17.53 -17.03 -2.68
N GLY A 270 -16.98 -16.51 -1.59
CA GLY A 270 -16.36 -15.20 -1.57
C GLY A 270 -15.00 -15.09 -2.26
N LEU A 271 -14.38 -16.22 -2.62
CA LEU A 271 -13.10 -16.25 -3.36
C LEU A 271 -13.28 -16.48 -4.87
N THR A 272 -14.52 -16.43 -5.38
CA THR A 272 -14.75 -16.68 -6.81
C THR A 272 -14.25 -15.56 -7.72
N PHE A 273 -14.04 -14.36 -7.16
CA PHE A 273 -13.32 -13.28 -7.83
C PHE A 273 -11.87 -13.64 -8.18
N LEU A 274 -11.31 -14.70 -7.59
CA LEU A 274 -9.97 -15.17 -7.95
C LEU A 274 -10.02 -16.05 -9.19
N THR A 275 -9.00 -15.93 -10.03
CA THR A 275 -8.77 -16.85 -11.14
C THR A 275 -8.54 -18.27 -10.63
N GLU A 276 -8.84 -19.27 -11.47
CA GLU A 276 -8.70 -20.68 -11.09
C GLU A 276 -7.28 -21.04 -10.63
N ALA A 277 -6.25 -20.49 -11.30
CA ALA A 277 -4.85 -20.73 -10.99
C ALA A 277 -4.44 -20.28 -9.58
N VAL A 278 -5.10 -19.23 -9.07
CA VAL A 278 -4.75 -18.59 -7.79
C VAL A 278 -5.68 -19.01 -6.65
N ARG A 279 -6.96 -19.29 -6.97
CA ARG A 279 -8.01 -19.55 -5.98
C ARG A 279 -7.63 -20.62 -4.96
N ARG A 280 -7.23 -21.82 -5.41
CA ARG A 280 -6.90 -22.93 -4.50
C ARG A 280 -5.69 -22.63 -3.61
N PRO A 281 -4.52 -22.21 -4.13
CA PRO A 281 -3.37 -21.84 -3.30
C PRO A 281 -3.68 -20.77 -2.26
N VAL A 282 -4.49 -19.76 -2.61
CA VAL A 282 -4.90 -18.71 -1.68
C VAL A 282 -5.83 -19.24 -0.60
N THR A 283 -6.84 -20.04 -0.96
CA THR A 283 -7.69 -20.72 0.02
C THR A 283 -6.87 -21.54 1.01
N GLU A 284 -5.92 -22.34 0.52
CA GLU A 284 -5.05 -23.17 1.37
C GLU A 284 -4.20 -22.33 2.34
N ARG A 285 -3.69 -21.17 1.88
CA ARG A 285 -2.94 -20.23 2.73
C ARG A 285 -3.84 -19.62 3.80
N ILE A 286 -5.03 -19.16 3.45
CA ILE A 286 -6.00 -18.61 4.41
C ILE A 286 -6.35 -19.65 5.46
N GLU A 287 -6.64 -20.88 5.05
CA GLU A 287 -6.94 -21.97 6.00
C GLU A 287 -5.73 -22.37 6.86
N GLN A 288 -4.50 -22.22 6.36
CA GLN A 288 -3.32 -22.39 7.21
C GLN A 288 -3.27 -21.32 8.30
N SER A 289 -3.47 -20.05 7.95
CA SER A 289 -3.52 -18.93 8.92
C SER A 289 -4.68 -19.07 9.92
N ARG A 290 -5.84 -19.54 9.47
CA ARG A 290 -7.01 -19.80 10.34
C ARG A 290 -6.75 -20.93 11.33
N ARG A 291 -6.07 -22.00 10.92
CA ARG A 291 -5.68 -23.10 11.81
C ARG A 291 -4.63 -22.70 12.84
N SER A 292 -3.64 -21.89 12.45
CA SER A 292 -2.56 -21.47 13.36
C SER A 292 -2.90 -20.23 14.19
N GLY A 293 -3.95 -19.49 13.82
CA GLY A 293 -4.25 -18.17 14.38
C GLY A 293 -3.21 -17.10 14.01
N THR A 294 -2.32 -17.34 13.05
CA THR A 294 -1.21 -16.42 12.72
C THR A 294 -1.47 -15.65 11.44
N GLY A 295 -1.00 -14.41 11.39
CA GLY A 295 -0.98 -13.63 10.16
C GLY A 295 0.01 -14.16 9.12
N PHE A 296 -0.01 -13.56 7.94
CA PHE A 296 0.86 -13.86 6.80
C PHE A 296 1.06 -12.61 5.95
N ALA A 297 2.25 -12.41 5.42
CA ALA A 297 2.51 -11.43 4.37
C ALA A 297 3.46 -12.08 3.35
N GLY A 298 3.00 -12.24 2.12
CA GLY A 298 3.79 -12.98 1.13
C GLY A 298 3.14 -13.07 -0.24
N ILE A 299 3.79 -13.81 -1.12
CA ILE A 299 3.32 -14.11 -2.47
C ILE A 299 2.80 -15.54 -2.51
N VAL A 300 1.58 -15.72 -3.00
CA VAL A 300 0.93 -17.03 -3.17
C VAL A 300 0.52 -17.17 -4.62
N ALA A 301 1.05 -18.16 -5.33
CA ALA A 301 0.73 -18.40 -6.75
C ALA A 301 0.82 -17.14 -7.64
N GLY A 302 1.75 -16.23 -7.35
CA GLY A 302 1.93 -14.99 -8.12
C GLY A 302 0.94 -13.87 -7.79
N THR A 303 0.26 -13.91 -6.64
CA THR A 303 -0.46 -12.76 -6.08
C THR A 303 0.07 -12.41 -4.69
N VAL A 304 0.03 -11.13 -4.34
CA VAL A 304 0.28 -10.69 -2.97
C VAL A 304 -0.91 -11.08 -2.10
N VAL A 305 -0.63 -11.72 -0.97
CA VAL A 305 -1.63 -12.06 0.06
C VAL A 305 -1.12 -11.53 1.41
N ILE A 306 -1.93 -10.69 2.02
CA ILE A 306 -1.74 -10.19 3.38
C ILE A 306 -2.88 -10.71 4.24
N ILE A 307 -2.54 -11.26 5.40
CA ILE A 307 -3.47 -11.76 6.40
C ILE A 307 -3.04 -11.18 7.74
N ASP A 308 -3.82 -10.25 8.26
CA ASP A 308 -3.63 -9.69 9.59
C ASP A 308 -4.56 -10.41 10.56
N ALA A 309 -3.97 -11.24 11.42
CA ALA A 309 -4.69 -11.94 12.47
C ALA A 309 -4.74 -11.07 13.75
N ARG A 310 -5.91 -10.92 14.35
CA ARG A 310 -6.14 -10.34 15.67
C ARG A 310 -6.69 -11.43 16.58
N ARG A 311 -6.01 -11.74 17.68
CA ARG A 311 -6.42 -12.81 18.59
C ARG A 311 -7.19 -12.24 19.77
N GLY A 312 -8.32 -12.85 20.10
CA GLY A 312 -9.06 -12.66 21.33
C GLY A 312 -9.02 -13.93 22.18
N ILE A 313 -9.04 -13.75 23.50
CA ILE A 313 -9.17 -14.85 24.46
C ILE A 313 -10.64 -15.28 24.48
N ALA A 314 -10.93 -16.55 24.18
CA ALA A 314 -12.16 -17.20 24.62
C ALA A 314 -11.84 -18.01 25.89
N GLY A 315 -12.81 -18.21 26.78
CA GLY A 315 -12.55 -18.87 28.07
C GLY A 315 -11.92 -20.26 27.91
N GLY A 316 -11.00 -20.64 28.79
CA GLY A 316 -10.28 -21.92 28.70
C GLY A 316 -9.11 -21.88 27.72
N ASP A 317 -8.91 -22.96 26.96
CA ASP A 317 -7.91 -23.08 25.88
C ASP A 317 -8.44 -22.60 24.50
N ASP A 318 -9.60 -21.94 24.49
CA ASP A 318 -10.27 -21.51 23.27
C ASP A 318 -9.77 -20.14 22.82
N LEU A 319 -9.63 -19.95 21.50
CA LEU A 319 -9.20 -18.71 20.87
C LEU A 319 -10.23 -18.26 19.84
N VAL A 320 -10.51 -16.97 19.80
CA VAL A 320 -11.20 -16.35 18.66
C VAL A 320 -10.15 -15.56 17.89
N ALA A 321 -10.07 -15.75 16.58
CA ALA A 321 -9.19 -14.96 15.73
C ALA A 321 -10.03 -14.28 14.65
N TYR A 322 -9.85 -12.97 14.50
CA TYR A 322 -10.34 -12.23 13.35
C TYR A 322 -9.21 -12.06 12.35
N PHE A 323 -9.48 -12.33 11.08
CA PHE A 323 -8.52 -12.19 10.01
C PHE A 323 -9.00 -11.11 9.05
N ASP A 324 -8.19 -10.07 8.89
CA ASP A 324 -8.32 -9.11 7.80
C ASP A 324 -7.40 -9.54 6.66
N ILE A 325 -7.97 -9.82 5.49
CA ILE A 325 -7.28 -10.44 4.37
C ILE A 325 -7.31 -9.48 3.19
N GLN A 326 -6.14 -9.14 2.67
CA GLN A 326 -5.97 -8.40 1.41
C GLN A 326 -5.34 -9.31 0.36
N ILE A 327 -5.94 -9.32 -0.84
CA ILE A 327 -5.40 -10.01 -2.02
C ILE A 327 -5.17 -9.00 -3.13
N GLY A 328 -4.01 -9.09 -3.77
CA GLY A 328 -3.54 -8.09 -4.71
C GLY A 328 -3.11 -6.81 -4.00
N VAL A 329 -2.76 -5.81 -4.80
CA VAL A 329 -2.27 -4.52 -4.32
C VAL A 329 -3.05 -3.40 -5.02
N PRO A 330 -3.65 -2.45 -4.30
CA PRO A 330 -4.36 -1.33 -4.93
C PRO A 330 -3.41 -0.54 -5.83
N LEU A 331 -3.95 0.16 -6.83
CA LEU A 331 -3.13 1.11 -7.58
C LEU A 331 -2.73 2.26 -6.65
N ALA A 332 -1.67 2.97 -7.01
CA ALA A 332 -1.30 4.17 -6.28
C ALA A 332 -2.47 5.17 -6.25
N ALA A 333 -2.85 5.61 -5.03
CA ALA A 333 -3.94 6.54 -4.74
C ALA A 333 -5.32 6.20 -5.36
N THR A 334 -5.70 4.92 -5.36
CA THR A 334 -7.06 4.43 -5.70
C THR A 334 -7.75 3.76 -4.53
#